data_AF-A0A8C4N0C7-F1
#
_entry.id   AF-A0A8C4N0C7-F1
#
_cell.length_a   1.000
_cell.length_b   1.000
_cell.length_c   1.000
_cell.angle_alpha   90.00
_cell.angle_beta   90.00
_cell.angle_gamma   90.00
#
_symmetry.space_group_name_H-M   'P 1'
#
loop_
_entity.id
_entity.type
_entity.pdbx_description
1 polymer ?
#
loop_
_entity_poly.entity_id
_entity_poly.type
_entity_poly.pdbx_seq_one_letter_code
_entity_poly.pdbx_strand_id
1 'polypeptide(L)'
;MYEATCSVWGQGHLRTFDQHSITFAGGCRYRFLYECREQHSYFSEFEVQYQRDSGSRLINEVILMTATHEITLRPGKVTMRDKATQENKVLSLPVIDHGLYFSKVGDYILIRHAQYHFTLSWNEEDNLMVTILHTVFFVLQADLHIPIFILFMHKTGCVGIEYHWSRLPA
;
A
#
# COMPACT_ATOMS: atom_id res chain seq x y z
N MET A 1 21.29 6.27 2.03
CA MET A 1 19.88 6.05 2.41
C MET A 1 19.05 6.66 1.31
N TYR A 2 18.24 5.87 0.61
CA TYR A 2 17.34 6.37 -0.42
C TYR A 2 15.90 6.28 0.10
N GLU A 3 15.16 7.34 -0.14
CA GLU A 3 13.74 7.44 0.19
C GLU A 3 12.96 7.46 -1.12
N ALA A 4 12.01 6.54 -1.24
CA ALA A 4 11.11 6.48 -2.38
C ALA A 4 9.67 6.54 -1.88
N THR A 5 8.81 7.27 -2.58
CA THR A 5 7.40 7.42 -2.21
C THR A 5 6.49 7.08 -3.38
N CYS A 6 5.53 6.19 -3.12
CA CYS A 6 4.36 5.98 -3.97
C CYS A 6 3.17 6.71 -3.33
N SER A 7 2.34 7.36 -4.14
CA SER A 7 1.21 8.14 -3.66
C SER A 7 0.00 8.06 -4.59
N VAL A 8 -1.19 8.10 -4.00
CA VAL A 8 -2.45 8.34 -4.72
C VAL A 8 -3.16 9.53 -4.07
N TRP A 9 -3.71 10.42 -4.89
CA TRP A 9 -4.41 11.62 -4.44
C TRP A 9 -5.55 12.02 -5.38
N GLY A 10 -6.47 12.84 -4.85
CA GLY A 10 -7.58 13.40 -5.61
C GLY A 10 -8.41 12.32 -6.32
N GLN A 11 -8.78 12.56 -7.58
CA GLN A 11 -9.60 11.65 -8.39
C GLN A 11 -8.78 10.53 -9.08
N GLY A 12 -7.89 9.89 -8.33
CA GLY A 12 -7.12 8.74 -8.82
C GLY A 12 -5.84 9.11 -9.56
N HIS A 13 -5.27 10.28 -9.26
CA HIS A 13 -3.89 10.56 -9.65
C HIS A 13 -2.96 9.72 -8.80
N LEU A 14 -2.05 9.02 -9.44
CA LEU A 14 -1.10 8.12 -8.82
C LEU A 14 0.31 8.49 -9.27
N ARG A 15 1.26 8.47 -8.34
CA ARG A 15 2.69 8.56 -8.60
C ARG A 15 3.37 7.34 -8.04
N THR A 16 4.09 6.63 -8.88
CA THR A 16 4.88 5.45 -8.51
C THR A 16 6.20 5.85 -7.84
N PHE A 17 6.89 4.87 -7.24
CA PHE A 17 8.18 5.08 -6.55
C PHE A 17 9.30 5.65 -7.44
N ASP A 18 9.26 5.35 -8.74
CA ASP A 18 10.15 5.86 -9.77
C ASP A 18 9.62 7.13 -10.45
N GLN A 19 8.61 7.76 -9.84
CA GLN A 19 8.09 9.07 -10.18
C GLN A 19 7.25 9.13 -11.47
N HIS A 20 6.85 7.98 -12.03
CA HIS A 20 5.86 7.97 -13.11
C HIS A 20 4.48 8.34 -12.58
N SER A 21 3.77 9.19 -13.35
CA SER A 21 2.42 9.64 -13.01
C SER A 21 1.40 8.97 -13.91
N ILE A 22 0.35 8.42 -13.30
CA ILE A 22 -0.74 7.71 -13.96
C ILE A 22 -2.05 8.25 -13.37
N THR A 23 -3.11 8.32 -14.16
CA THR A 23 -4.45 8.69 -13.65
C THR A 23 -5.42 7.55 -13.92
N PHE A 24 -6.11 7.12 -12.87
CA PHE A 24 -7.05 6.01 -12.94
C PHE A 24 -8.19 6.20 -11.93
N ALA A 25 -9.41 6.36 -12.43
CA ALA A 25 -10.60 6.70 -11.64
C ALA A 25 -11.61 5.54 -11.53
N GLY A 26 -11.15 4.32 -11.26
CA GLY A 26 -12.04 3.19 -11.02
C GLY A 26 -12.61 3.17 -9.59
N GLY A 27 -13.73 2.47 -9.41
CA GLY A 27 -14.45 2.33 -8.13
C GLY A 27 -14.27 0.98 -7.43
N CYS A 28 -13.10 0.38 -7.53
CA CYS A 28 -12.82 -0.95 -6.97
C CYS A 28 -11.84 -0.87 -5.80
N ARG A 29 -11.46 -2.04 -5.28
CA ARG A 29 -10.33 -2.22 -4.38
C ARG A 29 -9.04 -2.40 -5.18
N TYR A 30 -7.99 -1.70 -4.80
CA TYR A 30 -6.71 -1.66 -5.50
C TYR A 30 -5.58 -2.13 -4.62
N ARG A 31 -4.69 -2.93 -5.17
CA ARG A 31 -3.36 -3.19 -4.59
C ARG A 31 -2.46 -2.00 -4.84
N PHE A 32 -2.02 -1.37 -3.74
CA PHE A 32 -1.18 -0.19 -3.75
C PHE A 32 0.30 -0.52 -3.56
N LEU A 33 0.57 -1.53 -2.74
CA LEU A 33 1.88 -2.06 -2.44
C LEU A 33 1.72 -3.54 -2.10
N TYR A 34 2.60 -4.41 -2.59
CA TYR A 34 2.67 -5.79 -2.12
C TYR A 34 4.09 -6.31 -2.23
N GLU A 35 4.42 -7.35 -1.46
CA GLU A 35 5.67 -8.09 -1.65
C GLU A 35 5.49 -9.11 -2.78
N CYS A 36 6.15 -8.91 -3.93
CA CYS A 36 6.40 -10.01 -4.87
C CYS A 36 7.44 -11.00 -4.35
N ARG A 37 7.19 -12.29 -4.55
CA ARG A 37 8.16 -13.36 -4.29
C ARG A 37 8.53 -14.11 -5.57
N GLU A 38 9.74 -14.66 -5.59
CA GLU A 38 10.11 -15.72 -6.54
C GLU A 38 9.28 -16.99 -6.25
N GLN A 39 9.12 -17.82 -7.28
CA GLN A 39 8.09 -18.86 -7.48
C GLN A 39 7.85 -19.90 -6.35
N HIS A 40 8.60 -19.90 -5.24
CA HIS A 40 8.57 -20.94 -4.20
C HIS A 40 8.01 -20.51 -2.84
N SER A 41 7.41 -19.33 -2.73
CA SER A 41 6.85 -18.87 -1.46
C SER A 41 5.39 -18.43 -1.59
N TYR A 42 4.51 -19.16 -0.90
CA TYR A 42 3.04 -19.07 -1.03
C TYR A 42 2.37 -17.93 -0.22
N PHE A 43 3.13 -17.15 0.55
CA PHE A 43 2.59 -16.07 1.39
C PHE A 43 3.25 -14.74 1.03
N SER A 44 2.56 -13.61 1.20
CA SER A 44 3.12 -12.26 1.09
C SER A 44 3.26 -11.71 2.52
N GLU A 45 4.40 -11.13 2.90
CA GLU A 45 4.62 -10.66 4.29
C GLU A 45 3.77 -9.43 4.58
N PHE A 46 3.58 -8.57 3.57
CA PHE A 46 2.67 -7.45 3.66
C PHE A 46 2.07 -7.05 2.31
N GLU A 47 0.88 -6.47 2.39
CA GLU A 47 0.16 -5.90 1.26
C GLU A 47 -0.66 -4.69 1.73
N VAL A 48 -0.58 -3.59 0.99
CA VAL A 48 -1.42 -2.41 1.18
C VAL A 48 -2.45 -2.37 0.06
N GLN A 49 -3.71 -2.29 0.44
CA GLN A 49 -4.83 -2.05 -0.46
C GLN A 49 -5.54 -0.75 -0.08
N TYR A 50 -6.20 -0.13 -1.05
CA TYR A 50 -7.19 0.93 -0.78
C TYR A 50 -8.45 0.71 -1.61
N GLN A 51 -9.57 1.24 -1.12
CA GLN A 51 -10.85 1.19 -1.81
C GLN A 51 -11.45 2.58 -1.91
N ARG A 52 -12.05 2.86 -3.06
CA ARG A 52 -12.81 4.09 -3.33
C ARG A 52 -14.07 3.75 -4.12
N ASP A 53 -15.08 4.60 -4.02
CA ASP A 53 -16.26 4.52 -4.89
C ASP A 53 -15.96 5.09 -6.28
N SER A 54 -16.71 4.62 -7.27
CA SER A 54 -16.57 5.07 -8.66
C SER A 54 -16.76 6.59 -8.77
N GLY A 55 -15.79 7.28 -9.36
CA GLY A 55 -15.81 8.74 -9.53
C GLY A 55 -15.60 9.57 -8.26
N SER A 56 -15.63 8.97 -7.07
CA SER A 56 -15.33 9.68 -5.81
C SER A 56 -13.85 10.04 -5.74
N ARG A 57 -13.51 11.19 -5.14
CA ARG A 57 -12.11 11.53 -4.79
C ARG A 57 -11.63 10.81 -3.52
N LEU A 58 -12.57 10.52 -2.61
CA LEU A 58 -12.27 10.03 -1.27
C LEU A 58 -11.89 8.55 -1.28
N ILE A 59 -10.94 8.20 -0.42
CA ILE A 59 -10.63 6.81 -0.09
C ILE A 59 -11.54 6.42 1.07
N ASN A 60 -12.30 5.34 0.89
CA ASN A 60 -13.24 4.86 1.90
C ASN A 60 -12.53 4.04 2.98
N GLU A 61 -11.50 3.32 2.56
CA GLU A 61 -10.81 2.33 3.38
C GLU A 61 -9.39 2.10 2.86
N VAL A 62 -8.44 2.00 3.79
CA VAL A 62 -7.08 1.52 3.54
C VAL A 62 -6.87 0.25 4.36
N ILE A 63 -6.33 -0.79 3.75
CA ILE A 63 -6.08 -2.08 4.40
C ILE A 63 -4.60 -2.38 4.32
N LEU A 64 -3.95 -2.57 5.46
CA LEU A 64 -2.62 -3.17 5.54
C LEU A 64 -2.79 -4.61 6.01
N MET A 65 -2.52 -5.56 5.13
CA MET A 65 -2.41 -6.96 5.46
C MET A 65 -0.96 -7.29 5.82
N THR A 66 -0.78 -8.04 6.90
CA THR A 66 0.49 -8.69 7.27
C THR A 66 0.29 -10.21 7.28
N ALA A 67 1.33 -10.99 7.58
CA ALA A 67 1.19 -12.43 7.74
C ALA A 67 0.12 -12.83 8.78
N THR A 68 0.05 -12.12 9.91
CA THR A 68 -0.80 -12.50 11.06
C THR A 68 -2.02 -11.61 11.27
N HIS A 69 -1.99 -10.38 10.77
CA HIS A 69 -3.02 -9.37 11.04
C HIS A 69 -3.55 -8.68 9.79
N GLU A 70 -4.80 -8.26 9.85
CA GLU A 70 -5.40 -7.30 8.91
C GLU A 70 -5.68 -5.99 9.66
N ILE A 71 -5.05 -4.92 9.22
CA ILE A 71 -5.24 -3.58 9.77
C ILE A 71 -6.13 -2.81 8.80
N THR A 72 -7.26 -2.31 9.31
CA THR A 72 -8.21 -1.50 8.54
C THR A 72 -8.20 -0.07 9.06
N LEU A 73 -7.99 0.88 8.17
CA LEU A 73 -8.09 2.32 8.44
C LEU A 73 -9.35 2.84 7.75
N ARG A 74 -10.21 3.47 8.52
CA ARG A 74 -11.37 4.26 8.05
C ARG A 74 -11.32 5.64 8.72
N PRO A 75 -12.03 6.64 8.21
CA PRO A 75 -12.02 7.96 8.84
C PRO A 75 -12.46 7.87 10.31
N GLY A 76 -11.61 8.38 11.20
CA GLY A 76 -11.76 8.37 12.65
C GLY A 76 -11.54 7.02 13.33
N LYS A 77 -11.15 5.96 12.62
CA LYS A 77 -11.12 4.61 13.19
C LYS A 77 -10.03 3.72 12.60
N VAL A 78 -9.19 3.17 13.47
CA VAL A 78 -8.21 2.12 13.14
C VAL A 78 -8.59 0.84 13.87
N THR A 79 -8.69 -0.27 13.13
CA THR A 79 -8.92 -1.61 13.70
C THR A 79 -7.83 -2.58 13.27
N MET A 80 -7.51 -3.52 14.14
CA MET A 80 -6.58 -4.61 13.86
C MET A 80 -7.28 -5.93 14.17
N ARG A 81 -7.37 -6.79 13.16
CA ARG A 81 -7.93 -8.13 13.25
C ARG A 81 -6.80 -9.16 13.24
N ASP A 82 -6.80 -10.05 14.23
CA ASP A 82 -5.96 -11.25 14.23
C ASP A 82 -6.56 -12.29 13.27
N LYS A 83 -5.77 -12.79 12.31
CA LYS A 83 -6.25 -13.73 11.29
C LYS A 83 -6.48 -15.14 11.84
N ALA A 84 -5.77 -15.55 12.88
CA ALA A 84 -5.91 -16.87 13.48
C ALA A 84 -7.11 -16.93 14.42
N THR A 85 -7.24 -15.95 15.31
CA THR A 85 -8.32 -15.93 16.32
C THR A 85 -9.60 -15.26 15.80
N GLN A 86 -9.52 -14.51 14.70
CA GLN A 86 -10.59 -13.65 14.18
C GLN A 86 -11.02 -12.55 15.17
N GLU A 87 -10.23 -12.30 16.22
CA GLU A 87 -10.47 -11.22 17.16
C GLU A 87 -10.21 -9.87 16.50
N ASN A 88 -11.05 -8.88 16.80
CA ASN A 88 -10.95 -7.55 16.24
C ASN A 88 -10.81 -6.50 17.35
N LYS A 89 -9.70 -5.77 17.33
CA LYS A 89 -9.34 -4.74 18.31
C LYS A 89 -9.42 -3.36 17.67
N VAL A 90 -10.07 -2.40 18.34
CA VAL A 90 -9.99 -0.97 17.98
C VAL A 90 -8.73 -0.40 18.61
N LEU A 91 -7.89 0.27 17.81
CA LEU A 91 -6.64 0.84 18.29
C LEU A 91 -6.85 2.30 18.71
N SER A 92 -6.36 2.65 19.90
CA SER A 92 -6.21 4.04 20.35
C SER A 92 -4.79 4.50 20.04
N LEU A 93 -4.64 5.57 19.26
CA LEU A 93 -3.35 6.07 18.81
C LEU A 93 -2.76 7.09 19.80
N PRO A 94 -1.44 7.11 20.04
CA PRO A 94 -0.41 6.25 19.44
C PRO A 94 -0.28 4.88 20.14
N VAL A 95 0.12 3.85 19.39
CA VAL A 95 0.37 2.50 19.93
C VAL A 95 1.44 1.78 19.13
N ILE A 96 2.21 0.92 19.79
CA ILE A 96 3.09 -0.07 19.13
C ILE A 96 2.44 -1.43 19.32
N ASP A 97 2.22 -2.15 18.22
CA ASP A 97 1.62 -3.48 18.24
C ASP A 97 2.20 -4.32 17.09
N HIS A 98 2.62 -5.56 17.37
CA HIS A 98 3.16 -6.51 16.37
C HIS A 98 4.22 -5.94 15.39
N GLY A 99 5.16 -5.13 15.86
CA GLY A 99 6.22 -4.54 15.02
C GLY A 99 5.76 -3.37 14.14
N LEU A 100 4.52 -2.93 14.30
CA LEU A 100 3.94 -1.73 13.69
C LEU A 100 3.83 -0.63 14.75
N TYR A 101 4.26 0.58 14.38
CA TYR A 101 4.01 1.78 15.17
C TYR A 101 2.94 2.64 14.52
N PHE A 102 1.84 2.81 15.23
CA PHE A 102 0.68 3.58 14.79
C PHE A 102 0.68 4.94 15.49
N SER A 103 0.51 6.01 14.73
CA SER A 103 0.52 7.38 15.24
C SER A 103 -0.38 8.28 14.41
N LYS A 104 -0.81 9.41 15.00
CA LYS A 104 -1.46 10.50 14.27
C LYS A 104 -0.56 11.73 14.30
N VAL A 105 -0.29 12.32 13.14
CA VAL A 105 0.56 13.50 12.98
C VAL A 105 -0.16 14.49 12.05
N GLY A 106 -0.62 15.61 12.61
CA GLY A 106 -1.55 16.48 11.90
C GLY A 106 -2.81 15.71 11.50
N ASP A 107 -3.19 15.81 10.23
CA ASP A 107 -4.35 15.12 9.67
C ASP A 107 -4.03 13.68 9.22
N TYR A 108 -2.78 13.24 9.32
CA TYR A 108 -2.35 11.94 8.84
C TYR A 108 -2.33 10.88 9.93
N ILE A 109 -2.86 9.70 9.61
CA ILE A 109 -2.56 8.45 10.30
C ILE A 109 -1.29 7.87 9.67
N LEU A 110 -0.30 7.54 10.51
CA LEU A 110 0.97 6.95 10.10
C LEU A 110 1.11 5.56 10.72
N ILE A 111 1.45 4.58 9.88
CA ILE A 111 1.83 3.23 10.30
C ILE A 111 3.26 2.97 9.82
N ARG A 112 4.19 2.79 10.77
CA ARG A 112 5.60 2.49 10.47
C ARG A 112 5.87 1.02 10.73
N HIS A 113 6.43 0.33 9.75
CA HIS A 113 6.84 -1.07 9.88
C HIS A 113 8.32 -1.15 10.27
N ALA A 114 8.62 -1.68 11.45
CA ALA A 114 9.99 -1.69 11.97
C ALA A 114 10.96 -2.51 11.09
N GLN A 115 10.55 -3.70 10.66
CA GLN A 115 11.37 -4.62 9.85
C GLN A 115 11.56 -4.18 8.40
N TYR A 116 10.50 -3.72 7.72
CA TYR A 116 10.56 -3.36 6.30
C TYR A 116 10.86 -1.88 6.05
N HIS A 117 11.02 -1.09 7.12
CA HIS A 117 11.35 0.34 7.06
C HIS A 117 10.45 1.14 6.10
N PHE A 118 9.17 0.77 5.99
CA PHE A 118 8.17 1.55 5.26
C PHE A 118 7.27 2.31 6.22
N THR A 119 6.73 3.41 5.72
CA THR A 119 5.70 4.21 6.37
C THR A 119 4.49 4.32 5.45
N LEU A 120 3.34 3.83 5.90
CA LEU A 120 2.04 4.09 5.32
C LEU A 120 1.49 5.38 5.95
N SER A 121 1.07 6.34 5.15
CA SER A 121 0.47 7.59 5.62
C SER A 121 -0.79 7.92 4.84
N TRP A 122 -1.89 8.18 5.55
CA TRP A 122 -3.18 8.53 4.95
C TRP A 122 -3.81 9.69 5.71
N ASN A 123 -4.29 10.70 4.98
CA ASN A 123 -4.94 11.89 5.55
C ASN A 123 -6.42 11.69 5.91
N GLU A 124 -6.91 10.45 5.94
CA GLU A 124 -8.32 10.10 6.16
C GLU A 124 -9.28 10.61 5.07
N GLU A 125 -8.76 11.19 3.98
CA GLU A 125 -9.51 11.63 2.81
C GLU A 125 -8.99 10.96 1.54
N ASP A 126 -8.31 11.70 0.66
CA ASP A 126 -7.94 11.28 -0.68
C ASP A 126 -6.44 11.06 -0.87
N ASN A 127 -5.59 11.46 0.08
CA ASN A 127 -4.14 11.40 -0.03
C ASN A 127 -3.58 10.23 0.78
N LEU A 128 -3.17 9.19 0.05
CA LEU A 128 -2.53 7.99 0.59
C LEU A 128 -1.11 7.88 0.03
N MET A 129 -0.13 7.64 0.89
CA MET A 129 1.27 7.51 0.51
C MET A 129 1.90 6.30 1.22
N VAL A 130 2.83 5.65 0.53
CA VAL A 130 3.77 4.71 1.12
C VAL A 130 5.16 5.24 0.82
N THR A 131 5.94 5.46 1.86
CA THR A 131 7.36 5.80 1.76
C THR A 131 8.19 4.62 2.23
N ILE A 132 9.19 4.22 1.44
CA ILE A 132 10.14 3.15 1.79
C ILE A 132 11.51 3.78 1.99
N LEU A 133 12.16 3.43 3.10
CA LEU A 133 13.56 3.77 3.37
C LEU A 133 14.41 2.53 3.10
N HIS A 134 15.16 2.54 2.00
CA HIS A 134 16.07 1.44 1.67
C HIS A 134 17.53 1.88 1.65
N THR A 135 18.43 0.98 2.02
CA THR A 135 19.87 1.21 2.11
C THR A 135 20.63 0.86 0.83
N VAL A 136 20.01 0.18 -0.14
CA VAL A 136 20.68 -0.30 -1.36
C VAL A 136 19.84 -0.07 -2.64
N PHE A 137 20.43 0.59 -3.63
CA PHE A 137 19.90 0.71 -5.00
C PHE A 137 20.39 -0.49 -5.81
N PHE A 138 19.49 -1.26 -6.42
CA PHE A 138 19.80 -2.07 -7.59
C PHE A 138 18.72 -1.84 -8.64
N VAL A 139 19.01 -0.98 -9.61
CA VAL A 139 18.24 -0.91 -10.86
C VAL A 139 18.84 -1.97 -11.77
N LEU A 140 18.17 -3.11 -11.94
CA LEU A 140 18.42 -3.96 -13.09
C LEU A 140 17.39 -3.57 -14.16
N GLN A 141 17.86 -2.86 -15.18
CA GLN A 141 17.18 -2.83 -16.47
C GLN A 141 17.02 -4.28 -16.96
N ALA A 142 15.81 -4.68 -17.34
CA ALA A 142 15.60 -5.89 -18.14
C ALA A 142 14.49 -5.65 -19.18
N ASP A 143 14.97 -5.51 -20.41
CA ASP A 143 14.38 -5.74 -21.74
C ASP A 143 12.96 -5.25 -22.11
N LEU A 144 13.01 -4.22 -22.97
CA LEU A 144 12.25 -3.94 -24.18
C LEU A 144 11.30 -5.06 -24.70
N HIS A 145 10.00 -4.70 -24.87
CA HIS A 145 8.95 -5.31 -25.74
C HIS A 145 7.65 -5.88 -25.10
N ILE A 146 7.17 -5.38 -23.96
CA ILE A 146 5.77 -5.61 -23.53
C ILE A 146 5.20 -4.31 -22.92
N PRO A 147 3.99 -3.84 -23.30
CA PRO A 147 3.48 -2.56 -22.81
C PRO A 147 3.04 -2.66 -21.34
N ILE A 148 3.71 -1.86 -20.50
CA ILE A 148 3.29 -1.39 -19.17
C ILE A 148 3.11 -2.50 -18.11
N PHE A 149 4.23 -3.10 -17.69
CA PHE A 149 4.38 -3.66 -16.34
C PHE A 149 5.55 -2.95 -15.67
N ILE A 150 5.27 -1.99 -14.79
CA ILE A 150 6.32 -1.35 -13.98
C ILE A 150 6.64 -2.32 -12.83
N LEU A 151 7.66 -3.14 -13.04
CA LEU A 151 8.24 -4.07 -12.06
C LEU A 151 9.53 -3.45 -11.52
N PHE A 152 9.57 -3.08 -10.23
CA PHE A 152 10.84 -2.87 -9.53
C PHE A 152 11.15 -4.07 -8.66
N MET A 153 12.30 -4.70 -8.91
CA MET A 153 12.81 -5.85 -8.17
C MET A 153 13.80 -5.38 -7.08
N HIS A 154 13.55 -5.73 -5.82
CA HIS A 154 14.63 -6.09 -4.89
C HIS A 154 14.16 -7.22 -3.96
N LYS A 155 15.10 -7.94 -3.38
CA LYS A 155 15.02 -9.28 -2.75
C LYS A 155 13.95 -9.57 -1.68
N THR A 156 12.96 -8.71 -1.44
CA THR A 156 11.76 -9.01 -0.64
C THR A 156 10.53 -8.23 -1.13
N GLY A 157 10.39 -7.99 -2.43
CA GLY A 157 9.14 -7.46 -2.98
C GLY A 157 9.29 -6.74 -4.31
N CYS A 158 8.34 -6.94 -5.22
CA CYS A 158 8.06 -6.01 -6.30
C CYS A 158 6.77 -5.23 -6.06
N VAL A 159 6.86 -3.91 -6.27
CA VAL A 159 5.73 -3.01 -6.18
C VAL A 159 5.07 -2.98 -7.55
N GLY A 160 3.94 -3.68 -7.68
CA GLY A 160 3.04 -3.55 -8.81
C GLY A 160 1.72 -2.94 -8.36
N ILE A 161 1.06 -2.20 -9.23
CA ILE A 161 -0.39 -1.97 -9.13
C ILE A 161 -1.00 -3.00 -10.07
N GLU A 162 -1.54 -4.09 -9.53
CA GLU A 162 -2.20 -5.08 -10.38
C GLU A 162 -3.62 -4.61 -10.68
N TYR A 163 -3.84 -4.18 -11.92
CA TYR A 163 -5.15 -3.80 -12.42
C TYR A 163 -5.93 -5.07 -12.78
N HIS A 164 -7.06 -5.32 -12.12
CA HIS A 164 -7.99 -6.36 -12.57
C HIS A 164 -8.80 -5.83 -13.77
N TRP A 165 -8.35 -6.13 -14.99
CA TRP A 165 -8.94 -5.70 -16.27
C TRP A 165 -10.25 -6.42 -16.63
N SER A 166 -11.09 -6.82 -15.67
CA SER A 166 -12.21 -7.70 -16.01
C SER A 166 -13.45 -7.00 -16.58
N ARG A 167 -13.54 -5.66 -16.67
CA ARG A 167 -14.66 -4.97 -17.36
C ARG A 167 -14.27 -3.56 -17.84
N LEU A 168 -13.73 -3.45 -19.04
CA LEU A 168 -13.98 -2.28 -19.88
C LEU A 168 -15.11 -2.65 -20.86
N PRO A 169 -16.20 -1.87 -20.96
CA PRO A 169 -17.10 -1.99 -22.10
C PRO A 169 -16.32 -1.62 -23.37
N ALA A 170 -16.49 -2.45 -24.40
CA ALA A 170 -15.92 -2.29 -25.74
C ALA A 170 -16.39 -1.01 -26.43
#